data_AF-A0A920TVS7-F1
#
_entry.id   AF-A0A920TVS7-F1
#
_cell.length_a   1.000
_cell.length_b   1.000
_cell.length_c   1.000
_cell.angle_alpha   90.00
_cell.angle_beta   90.00
_cell.angle_gamma   90.00
#
_symmetry.space_group_name_H-M   'P 1'
#
loop_
_entity.id
_entity.type
_entity.pdbx_description
1 polymer ?
#
loop_
_entity_poly.entity_id
_entity_poly.type
_entity_poly.pdbx_seq_one_letter_code
_entity_poly.pdbx_strand_id
1 'polypeptide(L)'
;MDGEDYKDGIDISSMISTVASQRLSPFPTTSQPSIPEFQALYEQELNRGHDIISIHVSSKLSGTVNSATQAKSALGTPEHKIIDSKLASFALGLVTLKAPNLQHKIQTWNQSTNQYWIYAREHTA
;
A
#
# COMPACT_ATOMS: atom_id res chain seq x y z
N MET A 1 -16.99 2.21 10.31
CA MET A 1 -18.26 1.48 10.56
C MET A 1 -18.83 1.98 11.87
N ASP A 2 -20.12 2.30 11.96
CA ASP A 2 -20.75 2.80 13.20
C ASP A 2 -20.04 4.01 13.86
N GLY A 3 -19.45 4.89 13.04
CA GLY A 3 -18.70 6.07 13.50
C GLY A 3 -17.25 5.81 13.88
N GLU A 4 -16.80 4.55 13.85
CA GLU A 4 -15.44 4.14 14.21
C GLU A 4 -14.63 3.72 12.97
N ASP A 5 -13.32 3.94 13.01
CA ASP A 5 -12.38 3.53 11.97
C ASP A 5 -11.77 2.16 12.29
N TYR A 6 -11.68 1.30 11.28
CA TYR A 6 -11.15 -0.06 11.41
C TYR A 6 -10.13 -0.32 10.31
N LYS A 7 -9.00 -0.96 10.66
CA LYS A 7 -7.98 -1.36 9.71
C LYS A 7 -8.32 -2.72 9.12
N ASP A 8 -8.55 -2.75 7.81
CA ASP A 8 -8.73 -4.00 7.08
C ASP A 8 -7.50 -4.93 7.23
N GLY A 9 -7.74 -6.23 7.37
CA GLY A 9 -6.71 -7.24 7.64
C GLY A 9 -6.13 -7.23 9.06
N ILE A 10 -6.46 -6.25 9.91
CA ILE A 10 -6.08 -6.19 11.32
C ILE A 10 -7.34 -6.33 12.19
N ASP A 11 -8.25 -5.37 12.08
CA ASP A 11 -9.46 -5.28 12.90
C ASP A 11 -10.64 -6.01 12.24
N ILE A 12 -10.68 -6.03 10.90
CA ILE A 12 -11.86 -6.49 10.13
C ILE A 12 -11.81 -7.99 9.79
N SER A 13 -10.65 -8.66 9.92
CA SER A 13 -10.48 -10.04 9.45
C SER A 13 -11.43 -11.05 10.13
N SER A 14 -11.87 -10.78 11.36
CA SER A 14 -12.84 -11.61 12.10
C SER A 14 -14.31 -11.22 11.84
N MET A 15 -14.56 -10.06 11.22
CA MET A 15 -15.89 -9.46 11.05
C MET A 15 -16.39 -9.46 9.60
N ILE A 16 -15.59 -9.94 8.65
CA ILE A 16 -15.91 -9.92 7.21
C ILE A 16 -17.26 -10.56 6.89
N SER A 17 -17.60 -11.69 7.53
CA SER A 17 -18.91 -12.34 7.34
C SER A 17 -20.06 -11.48 7.87
N THR A 18 -19.83 -10.77 8.98
CA THR A 18 -20.81 -9.89 9.63
C THR A 18 -21.04 -8.64 8.79
N VAL A 19 -19.97 -8.02 8.28
CA VAL A 19 -20.05 -6.86 7.38
C VAL A 19 -20.73 -7.23 6.07
N ALA A 20 -20.43 -8.39 5.49
CA ALA A 20 -21.00 -8.85 4.23
C ALA A 20 -22.48 -9.28 4.34
N SER A 21 -22.91 -9.74 5.51
CA SER A 21 -24.28 -10.24 5.73
C SER A 21 -25.25 -9.18 6.26
N GLN A 22 -24.75 -8.11 6.89
CA GLN A 22 -25.60 -7.05 7.44
C GLN A 22 -25.86 -5.97 6.40
N ARG A 23 -27.13 -5.59 6.22
CA ARG A 23 -27.52 -4.35 5.55
C ARG A 23 -27.23 -3.17 6.47
N LEU A 24 -25.95 -2.89 6.69
CA LEU A 24 -25.48 -1.78 7.51
C LEU A 24 -25.97 -0.46 6.92
N SER A 25 -26.53 0.40 7.76
CA SER A 25 -26.97 1.76 7.41
C SER A 25 -26.42 2.74 8.45
N PRO A 26 -25.48 3.63 8.10
CA PRO A 26 -24.94 3.83 6.74
C PRO A 26 -24.05 2.67 6.27
N PHE A 27 -23.95 2.51 4.95
CA PHE A 27 -23.02 1.53 4.38
C PHE A 27 -21.59 1.85 4.79
N PRO A 28 -20.75 0.83 5.07
CA PRO A 28 -19.34 1.05 5.34
C PRO A 28 -18.68 1.74 4.14
N THR A 29 -17.86 2.74 4.44
CA THR A 29 -17.00 3.40 3.46
C THR A 29 -15.56 3.01 3.73
N THR A 30 -14.75 3.07 2.68
CA THR A 30 -13.31 2.86 2.77
C THR A 30 -12.59 4.19 2.67
N SER A 31 -11.49 4.34 3.40
CA SER A 31 -10.57 5.46 3.29
C SER A 31 -9.20 4.98 2.80
N GLN A 32 -8.51 5.84 2.06
CA GLN A 32 -7.08 5.65 1.78
C GLN A 32 -6.25 5.92 3.03
N PRO A 33 -5.05 5.34 3.15
CA PRO A 33 -4.10 5.73 4.18
C PRO A 33 -3.73 7.22 4.06
N SER A 34 -3.50 7.83 5.22
CA SER A 34 -3.14 9.24 5.33
C SER A 34 -1.68 9.48 4.95
N ILE A 35 -1.34 10.74 4.64
CA ILE A 35 0.04 11.15 4.35
C ILE A 35 0.97 10.86 5.55
N PRO A 36 0.62 11.21 6.81
CA PRO A 36 1.47 10.92 7.96
C PRO A 36 1.72 9.42 8.19
N GLU A 37 0.73 8.57 7.92
CA GLU A 37 0.92 7.11 8.02
C GLU A 37 1.93 6.59 7.01
N PHE A 38 1.88 7.07 5.76
CA PHE A 38 2.91 6.74 4.77
C PHE A 38 4.28 7.29 5.15
N GLN A 39 4.36 8.52 5.67
CA GLN A 39 5.63 9.11 6.09
C GLN A 39 6.29 8.28 7.20
N ALA A 40 5.55 7.96 8.26
CA ALA A 40 6.06 7.17 9.38
C ALA A 40 6.55 5.80 8.92
N LEU A 41 5.80 5.14 8.02
CA LEU A 41 6.17 3.84 7.48
C LEU A 41 7.43 3.92 6.60
N TYR A 42 7.52 4.92 5.73
CA TYR A 42 8.69 5.10 4.86
C TYR A 42 9.93 5.50 5.66
N GLU A 43 9.80 6.39 6.64
CA GLU A 43 10.88 6.79 7.53
C GLU A 43 11.40 5.61 8.35
N GLN A 44 10.50 4.77 8.89
CA GLN A 44 10.89 3.58 9.64
C GLN A 44 11.78 2.65 8.81
N GLU A 45 11.41 2.38 7.56
CA GLU A 45 12.13 1.44 6.72
C GLU A 45 13.41 2.03 6.15
N LEU A 46 13.41 3.33 5.82
CA LEU A 46 14.63 4.07 5.51
C LEU A 46 15.64 4.03 6.65
N ASN A 47 15.20 4.24 7.89
CA ASN A 47 16.07 4.20 9.06
C ASN A 47 16.65 2.81 9.32
N ARG A 48 16.04 1.76 8.76
CA ARG A 48 16.57 0.39 8.72
C ARG A 48 17.56 0.16 7.58
N GLY A 49 17.80 1.17 6.75
CA GLY A 49 18.64 1.09 5.55
C GLY A 49 17.94 0.39 4.40
N HIS A 50 16.59 0.33 4.41
CA HIS A 50 15.83 -0.28 3.32
C HIS A 50 15.48 0.77 2.26
N ASP A 51 15.66 0.35 1.02
CA ASP A 51 15.07 1.01 -0.13
C ASP A 51 13.61 0.60 -0.31
N ILE A 52 12.79 1.50 -0.86
CA ILE A 52 11.34 1.33 -0.91
C ILE A 52 10.82 1.35 -2.35
N ILE A 53 10.13 0.28 -2.72
CA ILE A 53 9.21 0.26 -3.86
C ILE A 53 7.79 0.07 -3.32
N SER A 54 6.97 1.11 -3.46
CA SER A 54 5.59 1.16 -2.97
C SER A 54 4.61 1.02 -4.13
N ILE A 55 3.89 -0.10 -4.21
CA ILE A 55 2.95 -0.42 -5.29
C ILE A 55 1.53 -0.28 -4.75
N HIS A 56 0.67 0.48 -5.43
CA HIS A 56 -0.67 0.79 -4.95
C HIS A 56 -1.77 0.50 -5.97
N VAL A 57 -2.99 0.52 -5.46
CA VAL A 57 -4.23 0.54 -6.24
C VAL A 57 -4.22 1.60 -7.31
N SER A 58 -4.94 1.29 -8.39
CA SER A 58 -5.19 2.21 -9.47
C SER A 58 -5.58 3.59 -8.95
N SER A 59 -4.85 4.62 -9.37
CA SER A 59 -5.18 6.02 -9.05
C SER A 59 -6.57 6.45 -9.55
N LYS A 60 -7.17 5.69 -10.47
CA LYS A 60 -8.56 5.91 -10.91
C LYS A 60 -9.60 5.50 -9.87
N LEU A 61 -9.23 4.65 -8.92
CA LEU A 61 -10.13 4.10 -7.89
C LEU A 61 -9.90 4.75 -6.53
N SER A 62 -8.70 5.26 -6.27
CA SER A 62 -8.34 5.80 -4.95
C SER A 62 -7.22 6.84 -5.04
N GLY A 63 -7.23 7.79 -4.10
CA GLY A 63 -6.17 8.78 -3.91
C GLY A 63 -4.88 8.22 -3.29
N THR A 64 -4.79 6.92 -3.03
CA THR A 64 -3.65 6.29 -2.33
C THR A 64 -2.29 6.61 -2.95
N VAL A 65 -2.17 6.56 -4.29
CA VAL A 65 -0.92 6.94 -4.99
C VAL A 65 -0.52 8.39 -4.70
N ASN A 66 -1.49 9.29 -4.61
CA ASN A 66 -1.24 10.69 -4.31
C ASN A 66 -0.81 10.90 -2.86
N SER A 67 -1.45 10.24 -1.89
CA SER A 67 -1.00 10.26 -0.48
C SER A 67 0.43 9.75 -0.34
N ALA A 68 0.74 8.62 -0.96
CA ALA A 68 2.07 8.02 -0.96
C ALA A 68 3.13 8.93 -1.60
N THR A 69 2.78 9.59 -2.71
CA THR A 69 3.68 10.52 -3.40
C THR A 69 3.97 11.77 -2.56
N GLN A 70 2.95 12.34 -1.90
CA GLN A 70 3.14 13.48 -1.01
C GLN A 70 4.02 13.11 0.20
N ALA A 71 3.80 11.92 0.77
CA ALA A 71 4.63 11.41 1.86
C ALA A 71 6.11 11.26 1.44
N LYS A 72 6.36 10.67 0.25
CA LYS A 72 7.71 10.60 -0.33
C LYS A 72 8.33 11.98 -0.46
N SER A 73 7.60 12.94 -1.05
CA SER A 73 8.10 14.31 -1.25
C SER A 73 8.47 14.99 0.05
N ALA A 74 7.67 14.79 1.11
CA ALA A 74 7.92 15.38 2.42
C ALA A 74 9.15 14.80 3.13
N LEU A 75 9.53 13.54 2.84
CA LEU A 75 10.76 12.92 3.36
C LEU A 75 12.02 13.30 2.57
N GLY A 76 11.87 13.92 1.39
CA GLY A 76 12.99 14.35 0.57
C GLY A 76 13.84 13.20 0.01
N THR A 77 13.32 11.97 -0.04
CA THR A 77 14.10 10.78 -0.46
C THR A 77 13.91 10.48 -1.95
N PRO A 78 14.94 10.64 -2.80
CA PRO A 78 14.79 10.45 -4.25
C PRO A 78 14.65 8.98 -4.65
N GLU A 79 15.26 8.07 -3.91
CA GLU A 79 15.44 6.65 -4.28
C GLU A 79 14.15 5.80 -4.14
N HIS A 80 13.15 6.31 -3.41
CA HIS A 80 11.87 5.62 -3.24
C HIS A 80 11.04 5.61 -4.52
N LYS A 81 10.53 4.46 -4.94
CA LYS A 81 9.68 4.36 -6.13
C LYS A 81 8.22 4.15 -5.75
N ILE A 82 7.36 5.07 -6.17
CA ILE A 82 5.90 4.90 -6.08
C ILE A 82 5.39 4.39 -7.43
N ILE A 83 4.62 3.31 -7.43
CA ILE A 83 4.07 2.67 -8.62
C ILE A 83 2.55 2.62 -8.53
N ASP A 84 1.89 3.28 -9.48
CA ASP A 84 0.48 3.05 -9.76
C ASP A 84 0.34 1.76 -10.58
N SER A 85 -0.21 0.72 -9.98
CA SER A 85 -0.36 -0.58 -10.64
C SER A 85 -1.37 -0.59 -11.78
N LYS A 86 -2.31 0.37 -11.79
CA LYS A 86 -3.55 0.35 -12.60
C LYS A 86 -4.44 -0.89 -12.34
N LEU A 87 -4.20 -1.61 -11.26
CA LEU A 87 -4.93 -2.81 -10.84
C LEU A 87 -5.64 -2.58 -9.50
N ALA A 88 -6.42 -3.58 -9.10
CA ALA A 88 -7.04 -3.66 -7.78
C ALA A 88 -7.13 -5.12 -7.30
N SER A 89 -7.36 -5.31 -5.99
CA SER A 89 -7.68 -6.58 -5.35
C SER A 89 -6.68 -7.70 -5.72
N PHE A 90 -7.17 -8.86 -6.14
CA PHE A 90 -6.36 -10.04 -6.45
C PHE A 90 -5.28 -9.77 -7.51
N ALA A 91 -5.59 -8.97 -8.53
CA ALA A 91 -4.64 -8.66 -9.60
C ALA A 91 -3.46 -7.83 -9.08
N LEU A 92 -3.71 -6.86 -8.20
CA LEU A 92 -2.62 -6.15 -7.50
C LEU A 92 -1.80 -7.15 -6.67
N GLY A 93 -2.47 -8.00 -5.89
CA GLY A 93 -1.80 -9.00 -5.06
C GLY A 93 -0.84 -9.89 -5.85
N LEU A 94 -1.26 -10.38 -7.02
CA LEU A 94 -0.42 -11.19 -7.90
C LEU A 94 0.82 -10.45 -8.41
N VAL A 95 0.70 -9.16 -8.73
CA VAL A 95 1.83 -8.34 -9.17
C VAL A 95 2.82 -8.17 -8.03
N THR A 96 2.35 -7.87 -6.81
CA THR A 96 3.23 -7.69 -5.67
C THR A 96 3.93 -9.00 -5.26
N LEU A 97 3.26 -10.16 -5.37
CA LEU A 97 3.89 -11.46 -5.16
C LEU A 97 4.96 -11.80 -6.21
N LYS A 98 4.82 -11.30 -7.44
CA LYS A 98 5.80 -11.49 -8.52
C LYS A 98 6.90 -10.42 -8.53
N ALA A 99 6.71 -9.30 -7.84
CA ALA A 99 7.67 -8.20 -7.81
C ALA A 99 9.08 -8.62 -7.37
N PRO A 100 9.28 -9.54 -6.39
CA PRO A 100 10.60 -10.08 -6.07
C PRO A 100 11.28 -10.78 -7.26
N ASN A 101 10.52 -11.45 -8.12
CA ASN A 101 11.05 -12.13 -9.30
C ASN A 101 11.32 -11.19 -10.49
N LEU A 102 10.63 -10.04 -10.55
CA LEU A 102 10.91 -8.96 -11.52
C LEU A 102 12.18 -8.19 -11.13
N GLN A 103 12.52 -8.14 -9.84
CA GLN A 103 13.74 -7.54 -9.29
C GLN A 103 15.01 -8.14 -9.92
N HIS A 104 15.07 -9.46 -10.15
CA HIS A 104 16.23 -10.13 -10.75
C HIS A 104 16.48 -9.70 -12.21
N LYS A 105 15.42 -9.33 -12.96
CA LYS A 105 15.55 -8.78 -14.31
C LYS A 105 15.94 -7.29 -14.31
N ILE A 106 15.51 -6.54 -13.30
CA ILE A 106 15.84 -5.11 -13.14
C ILE A 106 17.25 -4.92 -12.55
N GLN A 107 17.75 -5.84 -11.73
CA GLN A 107 19.13 -5.86 -11.21
C GLN A 107 20.18 -5.91 -12.33
N THR A 108 19.86 -6.48 -13.49
CA THR A 108 20.72 -6.39 -14.69
C THR A 108 20.94 -4.96 -15.19
N TRP A 109 20.16 -3.99 -14.69
CA TRP A 109 20.22 -2.58 -15.09
C TRP A 109 20.89 -1.67 -14.03
N ASN A 110 21.10 -2.13 -12.78
CA ASN A 110 21.80 -1.32 -11.78
C ASN A 110 22.47 -2.22 -10.72
N GLN A 111 23.80 -2.22 -10.70
CA GLN A 111 24.61 -3.03 -9.79
C GLN A 111 24.87 -2.28 -8.49
N SER A 112 23.99 -2.41 -7.50
CA SER A 112 24.33 -2.48 -6.07
C SER A 112 23.06 -2.58 -5.20
N THR A 113 23.24 -3.30 -4.09
CA THR A 113 22.47 -3.32 -2.83
C THR A 113 21.17 -4.13 -2.66
N ASN A 114 21.15 -4.82 -1.50
CA ASN A 114 20.09 -5.63 -0.87
C ASN A 114 18.81 -4.83 -0.66
N GLN A 115 17.63 -5.38 -0.94
CA GLN A 115 16.36 -4.70 -0.68
C GLN A 115 15.19 -5.61 -0.28
N TYR A 116 14.34 -5.09 0.62
CA TYR A 116 13.11 -5.70 1.15
C TYR A 116 11.92 -4.75 1.03
N TRP A 117 10.70 -5.30 1.10
CA TRP A 117 9.46 -4.66 0.60
C TRP A 117 8.51 -4.23 1.71
N ILE A 118 7.91 -3.04 1.56
CA ILE A 118 6.71 -2.63 2.31
C ILE A 118 5.48 -2.94 1.46
N TYR A 119 4.71 -3.92 1.90
CA TYR A 119 3.39 -4.21 1.36
C TYR A 119 2.36 -3.27 1.99
N ALA A 120 2.07 -2.14 1.34
CA ALA A 120 0.82 -1.43 1.58
C ALA A 120 -0.30 -2.20 0.88
N ARG A 121 -0.82 -3.23 1.56
CA ARG A 121 -1.97 -4.02 1.13
C ARG A 121 -3.08 -3.08 0.68
N GLU A 122 -3.64 -3.33 -0.50
CA GLU A 122 -4.95 -2.79 -0.84
C GLU A 122 -5.95 -3.29 0.18
N HIS A 123 -6.34 -2.38 1.08
CA HIS A 123 -7.51 -2.54 1.92
C HIS A 123 -8.73 -2.38 1.02
N THR A 124 -9.00 -3.42 0.23
CA THR A 124 -10.19 -3.51 -0.62
C THR A 124 -11.23 -4.27 0.18
N ALA A 125 -12.34 -3.57 0.46
CA ALA A 125 -13.52 -4.04 1.18
C ALA A 125 -14.10 -5.35 0.63
#